data_AF-S0AM31-F1
#
_entry.id   AF-S0AM31-F1
#
_cell.length_a   1.000
_cell.length_b   1.000
_cell.length_c   1.000
_cell.angle_alpha   90.00
_cell.angle_beta   90.00
_cell.angle_gamma   90.00
#
_symmetry.space_group_name_H-M   'P 1'
#
loop_
_entity.id
_entity.type
_entity.pdbx_description
1 polymer ?
#
loop_
_entity_poly.entity_id
_entity_poly.type
_entity_poly.pdbx_seq_one_letter_code
_entity_poly.pdbx_strand_id
1 'polypeptide(L)'
;MENVSKKGKYDSNHNPGAKSLPDRLFYCLSNPVRLRIILLLSKGKLNVNQLSSTFNVSQPKISAQLSILQNYGIVHGWQVGREKYYKIIPESIESLTSWLDNIATSVTVDNLPEFDSHKQFQKGRRCYDHMAGQSGVMLLKLLLSRKWISIKNDKPEYELTDSGEIILTRLGVNIPVQKKHGRIFAYGCMDLTEKEYHLGGALGSEIMKALINQNYIKIYRNTRVIDIIKPLESWFGVIP
;
A
#
# COMPACT_ATOMS: atom_id res chain seq x y z
N MET A 1 -8.13 44.63 -21.78
CA MET A 1 -9.30 44.96 -20.94
C MET A 1 -9.40 43.91 -19.86
N GLU A 2 -9.16 44.37 -18.64
CA GLU A 2 -9.11 43.61 -17.40
C GLU A 2 -10.44 42.89 -17.11
N ASN A 3 -10.36 41.75 -16.44
CA ASN A 3 -11.06 41.64 -15.18
C ASN A 3 -10.39 40.64 -14.24
N VAL A 4 -9.75 41.25 -13.24
CA VAL A 4 -9.12 40.68 -12.07
C VAL A 4 -10.21 40.18 -11.11
N SER A 5 -9.94 39.01 -10.51
CA SER A 5 -10.38 38.61 -9.16
C SER A 5 -11.87 38.45 -8.87
N LYS A 6 -12.28 37.19 -8.67
CA LYS A 6 -13.18 36.84 -7.56
C LYS A 6 -12.47 35.86 -6.65
N LYS A 7 -11.65 36.41 -5.74
CA LYS A 7 -11.30 35.75 -4.46
C LYS A 7 -12.59 35.17 -3.87
N GLY A 8 -12.68 33.84 -3.82
CA GLY A 8 -13.70 33.19 -3.00
C GLY A 8 -13.49 33.64 -1.57
N LYS A 9 -14.41 34.44 -1.04
CA LYS A 9 -14.40 34.86 0.36
C LYS A 9 -14.55 33.61 1.22
N TYR A 10 -13.44 33.21 1.83
CA TYR A 10 -13.46 32.25 2.91
C TYR A 10 -14.01 33.00 4.13
N ASP A 11 -15.28 32.75 4.45
CA ASP A 11 -15.89 33.30 5.67
C ASP A 11 -15.22 32.62 6.86
N SER A 12 -14.55 33.41 7.69
CA SER A 12 -13.68 32.98 8.80
C SER A 12 -14.42 32.35 9.99
N ASN A 13 -15.71 32.02 9.86
CA ASN A 13 -16.62 31.79 10.99
C ASN A 13 -17.10 30.34 11.18
N HIS A 14 -16.29 29.33 10.85
CA HIS A 14 -16.67 27.94 11.16
C HIS A 14 -15.50 27.00 11.53
N ASN A 15 -14.67 27.43 12.50
CA ASN A 15 -14.10 26.62 13.60
C ASN A 15 -13.04 27.50 14.33
N PRO A 16 -13.32 28.05 15.53
CA PRO A 16 -12.43 28.99 16.21
C PRO A 16 -11.11 28.37 16.75
N GLY A 17 -10.86 27.06 16.53
CA GLY A 17 -9.68 26.36 17.07
C GLY A 17 -8.59 25.96 16.07
N ALA A 18 -8.83 25.96 14.75
CA ALA A 18 -7.88 25.44 13.76
C ALA A 18 -6.93 26.55 13.27
N LYS A 19 -5.72 26.61 13.85
CA LYS A 19 -4.76 27.71 13.64
C LYS A 19 -3.87 27.53 12.39
N SER A 20 -3.72 26.32 11.86
CA SER A 20 -2.88 26.04 10.69
C SER A 20 -3.67 25.54 9.46
N LEU A 21 -3.09 25.64 8.26
CA LEU A 21 -3.65 25.03 7.03
C LEU A 21 -3.85 23.50 7.19
N PRO A 22 -2.89 22.75 7.77
CA PRO A 22 -3.07 21.34 8.12
C PRO A 22 -4.30 21.06 9.01
N ASP A 23 -4.48 21.79 10.11
CA ASP A 23 -5.59 21.54 11.05
C ASP A 23 -6.96 21.62 10.36
N ARG A 24 -7.10 22.59 9.45
CA ARG A 24 -8.32 22.78 8.66
C ARG A 24 -8.52 21.66 7.65
N LEU A 25 -7.46 21.23 6.97
CA LEU A 25 -7.53 20.10 6.03
C LEU A 25 -7.87 18.80 6.76
N PHE A 26 -7.25 18.49 7.89
CA PHE A 26 -7.56 17.28 8.66
C PHE A 26 -8.98 17.29 9.24
N TYR A 27 -9.46 18.44 9.72
CA TYR A 27 -10.85 18.58 10.12
C TYR A 27 -11.83 18.34 8.96
N CYS A 28 -11.49 18.81 7.76
CA CYS A 28 -12.27 18.52 6.57
C CYS A 28 -12.21 17.03 6.21
N LEU A 29 -11.04 16.40 6.28
CA LEU A 29 -10.84 15.01 5.87
C LEU A 29 -11.29 13.98 6.91
N SER A 30 -11.52 14.35 8.17
CA SER A 30 -11.91 13.43 9.25
C SER A 30 -13.36 12.90 9.18
N ASN A 31 -14.03 13.01 8.03
CA ASN A 31 -15.39 12.49 7.82
C ASN A 31 -15.42 11.43 6.71
N PRO A 32 -15.97 10.23 6.97
CA PRO A 32 -15.94 9.11 6.03
C PRO A 32 -16.72 9.37 4.73
N VAL A 33 -17.80 10.17 4.78
CA VAL A 33 -18.56 10.53 3.59
C VAL A 33 -17.73 11.45 2.69
N ARG A 34 -17.04 12.44 3.28
CA ARG A 34 -16.17 13.37 2.54
C ARG A 34 -14.98 12.65 1.90
N LEU A 35 -14.32 11.75 2.62
CA LEU A 35 -13.24 10.92 2.07
C LEU A 35 -13.71 10.08 0.89
N ARG A 36 -14.89 9.47 1.00
CA ARG A 36 -15.46 8.68 -0.10
C ARG A 36 -15.85 9.54 -1.30
N ILE A 37 -16.35 10.76 -1.10
CA ILE A 37 -16.60 11.73 -2.18
C ILE A 37 -15.29 12.06 -2.90
N ILE A 38 -14.22 12.37 -2.15
CA ILE A 38 -12.89 12.65 -2.71
C ILE A 38 -12.39 11.45 -3.53
N LEU A 39 -12.48 10.23 -3.00
CA LEU A 39 -12.08 9.01 -3.71
C LEU A 39 -12.86 8.77 -5.02
N LEU A 40 -14.14 9.14 -5.07
CA LEU A 40 -14.93 9.05 -6.29
C LEU A 40 -14.50 10.12 -7.30
N LEU A 41 -14.27 11.34 -6.85
CA LEU A 41 -13.84 12.46 -7.68
C LEU A 41 -12.38 12.34 -8.15
N SER A 42 -11.55 11.52 -7.51
CA SER A 42 -10.18 11.25 -7.97
C SER A 42 -10.14 10.49 -9.29
N LYS A 43 -11.26 9.88 -9.70
CA LYS A 43 -11.42 9.21 -10.99
C LYS A 43 -11.94 10.13 -12.09
N GLY A 44 -12.27 11.38 -11.76
CA GLY A 44 -12.81 12.37 -12.69
C GLY A 44 -13.95 13.19 -12.10
N LYS A 45 -14.47 14.12 -12.90
CA LYS A 45 -15.60 14.97 -12.49
C LYS A 45 -16.89 14.16 -12.38
N LEU A 46 -17.69 14.43 -11.35
CA LEU A 46 -19.01 13.81 -11.14
C LEU A 46 -20.04 14.87 -10.76
N ASN A 47 -21.31 14.63 -11.12
CA ASN A 47 -22.41 15.45 -10.66
C ASN A 47 -23.03 14.94 -9.34
N VAL A 48 -23.86 15.77 -8.71
CA VAL A 48 -24.49 15.44 -7.41
C VAL A 48 -25.33 14.15 -7.47
N ASN A 49 -26.02 13.89 -8.58
CA ASN A 49 -26.86 12.70 -8.74
C ASN A 49 -26.00 11.42 -8.80
N GLN A 50 -24.94 11.45 -9.62
CA GLN A 50 -23.97 10.35 -9.76
C GLN A 50 -23.23 10.07 -8.44
N LEU A 51 -22.90 11.12 -7.69
CA LEU A 51 -22.35 10.95 -6.36
C LEU A 51 -23.39 10.30 -5.46
N SER A 52 -24.59 10.86 -5.37
CA SER A 52 -25.64 10.39 -4.45
C SER A 52 -26.06 8.94 -4.69
N SER A 53 -26.12 8.48 -5.95
CA SER A 53 -26.44 7.08 -6.28
C SER A 53 -25.42 6.07 -5.75
N THR A 54 -24.20 6.52 -5.42
CA THR A 54 -23.13 5.68 -4.88
C THR A 54 -23.15 5.60 -3.34
N PHE A 55 -24.01 6.38 -2.67
CA PHE A 55 -24.15 6.39 -1.22
C PHE A 55 -25.54 5.95 -0.77
N ASN A 56 -25.62 5.32 0.40
CA ASN A 56 -26.90 5.01 1.06
C ASN A 56 -27.41 6.19 1.90
N VAL A 57 -27.17 7.42 1.45
CA VAL A 57 -27.61 8.66 2.13
C VAL A 57 -28.29 9.60 1.16
N SER A 58 -29.14 10.49 1.68
CA SER A 58 -29.93 11.40 0.86
C SER A 58 -29.07 12.43 0.12
N GLN A 59 -29.54 12.86 -1.06
CA GLN A 59 -28.90 13.88 -1.89
C GLN A 59 -28.62 15.21 -1.15
N PRO A 60 -29.50 15.72 -0.25
CA PRO A 60 -29.19 16.89 0.57
C PRO A 60 -27.96 16.68 1.48
N LYS A 61 -27.78 15.48 2.04
CA LYS A 61 -26.60 15.16 2.86
C LYS A 61 -25.31 15.20 2.04
N ILE A 62 -25.33 14.66 0.81
CA ILE A 62 -24.18 14.72 -0.10
C ILE A 62 -23.88 16.17 -0.51
N SER A 63 -24.91 16.95 -0.82
CA SER A 63 -24.76 18.37 -1.18
C SER A 63 -24.16 19.19 -0.05
N ALA A 64 -24.54 18.90 1.21
CA ALA A 64 -23.93 19.52 2.39
C ALA A 64 -22.44 19.17 2.52
N GLN A 65 -22.07 17.90 2.32
CA GLN A 65 -20.66 17.50 2.35
C GLN A 65 -19.83 18.12 1.22
N LEU A 66 -20.39 18.23 0.01
CA LEU A 66 -19.75 18.92 -1.11
C LEU A 66 -19.56 20.41 -0.85
N SER A 67 -20.51 21.05 -0.17
CA SER A 67 -20.39 22.45 0.23
C SER A 67 -19.25 22.64 1.24
N ILE A 68 -19.11 21.73 2.21
CA ILE A 68 -17.98 21.74 3.15
C ILE A 68 -16.67 21.55 2.38
N LEU A 69 -16.56 20.55 1.51
CA LEU A 69 -15.36 20.31 0.71
C LEU A 69 -14.99 21.51 -0.17
N GLN A 70 -15.99 22.17 -0.77
CA GLN A 70 -15.80 23.36 -1.60
C GLN A 70 -15.34 24.55 -0.75
N ASN A 71 -15.95 24.75 0.42
CA ASN A 71 -15.55 25.80 1.36
C ASN A 71 -14.11 25.62 1.80
N TYR A 72 -13.65 24.38 2.02
CA TYR A 72 -12.25 24.09 2.38
C TYR A 72 -11.30 24.07 1.18
N GLY A 73 -11.76 24.42 -0.02
CA GLY A 73 -10.92 24.46 -1.22
C GLY A 73 -10.48 23.09 -1.73
N ILE A 74 -11.10 21.99 -1.29
CA ILE A 74 -10.75 20.63 -1.74
C ILE A 74 -11.35 20.33 -3.13
N VAL A 75 -12.54 20.86 -3.40
CA VAL A 75 -13.26 20.63 -4.66
C VAL A 75 -13.73 21.94 -5.28
N HIS A 76 -13.77 21.95 -6.60
CA HIS A 76 -14.39 23.02 -7.38
C HIS A 76 -15.71 22.52 -7.97
N GLY A 77 -16.79 23.26 -7.71
CA GLY A 77 -18.12 22.97 -8.26
C GLY A 77 -18.55 23.98 -9.30
N TRP A 78 -19.11 23.54 -10.43
CA TRP A 78 -19.65 24.40 -11.47
C TRP A 78 -20.95 23.84 -12.06
N GLN A 79 -21.76 24.73 -12.65
CA GLN A 79 -23.05 24.39 -13.21
C GLN A 79 -22.93 24.04 -14.71
N VAL A 80 -23.58 22.96 -15.13
CA VAL A 80 -23.76 22.59 -16.54
C VAL A 80 -25.23 22.25 -16.77
N GLY A 81 -25.96 23.17 -17.40
CA GLY A 81 -27.41 23.06 -17.56
C GLY A 81 -28.12 22.99 -16.19
N ARG A 82 -28.86 21.90 -15.94
CA ARG A 82 -29.56 21.67 -14.65
C ARG A 82 -28.72 20.93 -13.61
N GLU A 83 -27.52 20.48 -13.98
CA GLU A 83 -26.67 19.66 -13.11
C GLU A 83 -25.47 20.44 -12.57
N LYS A 84 -25.11 20.18 -11.31
CA LYS A 84 -23.90 20.72 -10.68
C LYS A 84 -22.83 19.65 -10.64
N TYR A 85 -21.69 19.91 -11.29
CA TYR A 85 -20.52 19.05 -11.37
C TYR A 85 -19.46 19.49 -10.37
N TYR A 86 -18.67 18.52 -9.89
CA TYR A 86 -17.56 18.76 -8.99
C TYR A 86 -16.30 18.05 -9.50
N LYS A 87 -15.14 18.62 -9.21
CA LYS A 87 -13.80 18.03 -9.42
C LYS A 87 -12.89 18.38 -8.25
N ILE A 88 -11.87 17.57 -8.01
CA ILE A 88 -10.81 17.89 -7.04
C ILE A 88 -10.00 19.09 -7.54
N ILE A 89 -9.58 19.95 -6.61
CA ILE A 89 -8.58 21.00 -6.83
C ILE A 89 -7.19 20.38 -6.55
N PRO A 90 -6.36 20.15 -7.59
CA PRO A 90 -5.07 19.46 -7.44
C PRO A 90 -4.14 20.09 -6.40
N GLU A 91 -4.09 21.43 -6.35
CA GLU A 91 -3.22 22.21 -5.48
C GLU A 91 -3.47 21.92 -3.99
N SER A 92 -4.73 21.64 -3.62
CA SER A 92 -5.11 21.28 -2.25
C SER A 92 -4.63 19.88 -1.86
N ILE A 93 -4.49 18.99 -2.83
CA ILE A 93 -3.89 17.66 -2.63
C ILE A 93 -2.38 17.78 -2.54
N GLU A 94 -1.75 18.56 -3.43
CA GLU A 94 -0.30 18.80 -3.41
C GLU A 94 0.18 19.44 -2.11
N SER A 95 -0.60 20.38 -1.55
CA SER A 95 -0.28 20.99 -0.26
C SER A 95 -0.35 19.98 0.88
N LEU A 96 -1.33 19.06 0.85
CA LEU A 96 -1.45 17.99 1.84
C LEU A 96 -0.32 16.97 1.74
N THR A 97 0.01 16.53 0.51
CA THR A 97 1.11 15.57 0.30
C THR A 97 2.44 16.19 0.71
N SER A 98 2.72 17.43 0.30
CA SER A 98 3.94 18.13 0.70
C SER A 98 4.07 18.27 2.22
N TRP A 99 2.97 18.53 2.93
CA TRP A 99 2.98 18.58 4.38
C TRP A 99 3.25 17.21 5.02
N LEU A 100 2.66 16.14 4.48
CA LEU A 100 2.93 14.77 4.93
C LEU A 100 4.38 14.35 4.63
N ASP A 101 4.93 14.73 3.48
CA ASP A 101 6.32 14.46 3.09
C ASP A 101 7.29 15.19 4.02
N ASN A 102 6.98 16.43 4.41
CA ASN A 102 7.74 17.18 5.40
C ASN A 102 7.72 16.50 6.78
N ILE A 103 6.60 15.92 7.19
CA ILE A 103 6.55 15.09 8.41
C ILE A 103 7.40 13.84 8.24
N ALA A 104 7.23 13.10 7.14
CA ALA A 104 8.00 11.89 6.88
C ALA A 104 9.52 12.16 6.88
N THR A 105 9.94 13.33 6.38
CA THR A 105 11.34 13.76 6.34
C THR A 105 11.85 14.27 7.70
N SER A 106 10.99 14.91 8.50
CA SER A 106 11.36 15.43 9.84
C SER A 106 11.28 14.40 10.96
N VAL A 107 10.63 13.25 10.71
CA VAL A 107 10.79 12.07 11.56
C VAL A 107 12.18 11.51 11.30
N THR A 108 13.18 12.05 12.02
CA THR A 108 14.48 11.41 12.17
C THR A 108 14.27 10.15 12.97
N VAL A 109 14.15 9.02 12.28
CA VAL A 109 14.38 7.72 12.92
C VAL A 109 15.87 7.71 13.25
N ASP A 110 16.21 8.01 14.50
CA ASP A 110 17.59 7.98 14.97
C ASP A 110 18.26 6.67 14.52
N ASN A 111 19.31 6.80 13.70
CA ASN A 111 20.14 5.74 13.14
C ASN A 111 19.48 4.72 12.20
N LEU A 112 18.82 5.16 11.13
CA LEU A 112 18.70 4.34 9.92
C LEU A 112 19.42 5.03 8.74
N PRO A 113 20.31 4.32 8.02
CA PRO A 113 20.93 4.85 6.79
C PRO A 113 19.83 5.28 5.82
N GLU A 114 20.05 6.34 5.02
CA GLU A 114 19.10 6.94 4.05
C GLU A 114 18.05 5.92 3.55
N PHE A 115 16.91 5.88 4.23
CA PHE A 115 15.91 4.84 4.08
C PHE A 115 14.82 5.35 3.13
N ASP A 116 14.98 5.13 1.82
CA ASP A 116 13.89 5.31 0.86
C ASP A 116 12.87 4.17 1.07
N SER A 117 12.00 4.36 2.06
CA SER A 117 11.02 3.38 2.52
C SER A 117 10.11 2.91 1.39
N HIS A 118 9.79 3.79 0.44
CA HIS A 118 8.91 3.45 -0.67
C HIS A 118 9.59 2.52 -1.66
N LYS A 119 10.82 2.83 -2.08
CA LYS A 119 11.58 1.93 -2.97
C LYS A 119 11.93 0.62 -2.28
N GLN A 120 12.31 0.64 -1.01
CA GLN A 120 12.61 -0.58 -0.27
C GLN A 120 11.38 -1.44 -0.01
N PHE A 121 10.22 -0.84 0.28
CA PHE A 121 8.97 -1.59 0.46
C PHE A 121 8.50 -2.29 -0.82
N GLN A 122 8.78 -1.70 -1.99
CA GLN A 122 8.59 -2.35 -3.29
C GLN A 122 9.61 -3.49 -3.48
N LYS A 123 10.89 -3.24 -3.20
CA LYS A 123 11.97 -4.23 -3.34
C LYS A 123 11.74 -5.47 -2.46
N GLY A 124 11.42 -5.29 -1.18
CA GLY A 124 11.21 -6.36 -0.21
C GLY A 124 10.36 -5.94 0.99
N ARG A 125 9.39 -6.77 1.36
CA ARG A 125 8.57 -6.56 2.56
C ARG A 125 8.04 -7.87 3.13
N ARG A 126 7.47 -7.79 4.33
CA ARG A 126 6.73 -8.88 4.97
C ARG A 126 5.26 -8.84 4.58
N CYS A 127 4.74 -9.95 4.07
CA CYS A 127 3.32 -10.25 4.09
C CYS A 127 3.06 -11.16 5.28
N TYR A 128 2.69 -10.57 6.43
CA TYR A 128 2.70 -11.24 7.73
C TYR A 128 4.10 -11.74 8.12
N ASP A 129 4.36 -13.03 7.95
CA ASP A 129 5.58 -13.72 8.37
C ASP A 129 6.37 -14.35 7.22
N HIS A 130 6.00 -14.05 5.98
CA HIS A 130 6.71 -14.47 4.79
C HIS A 130 7.08 -13.27 3.91
N MET A 131 7.99 -13.52 2.98
CA MET A 131 8.59 -12.51 2.11
C MET A 131 7.69 -12.16 0.92
N ALA A 132 7.59 -10.87 0.63
CA ALA A 132 6.74 -10.28 -0.40
C ALA A 132 7.46 -9.07 -1.05
N GLY A 133 6.78 -8.42 -2.00
CA GLY A 133 7.38 -7.44 -2.91
C GLY A 133 8.17 -8.13 -4.01
N GLN A 134 8.94 -7.34 -4.77
CA GLN A 134 9.71 -7.81 -5.91
C GLN A 134 10.57 -9.03 -5.56
N SER A 135 11.28 -8.98 -4.43
CA SER A 135 12.14 -10.08 -3.97
C SER A 135 11.34 -11.32 -3.54
N GLY A 136 10.15 -11.17 -2.95
CA GLY A 136 9.28 -12.31 -2.60
C GLY A 136 8.68 -13.01 -3.82
N VAL A 137 8.27 -12.24 -4.84
CA VAL A 137 7.80 -12.78 -6.13
C VAL A 137 8.94 -13.48 -6.86
N MET A 138 10.11 -12.85 -6.90
CA MET A 138 11.31 -13.40 -7.51
C MET A 138 11.75 -14.71 -6.83
N LEU A 139 11.73 -14.77 -5.50
CA LEU A 139 12.04 -15.97 -4.72
C LEU A 139 11.16 -17.16 -5.16
N LEU A 140 9.85 -16.94 -5.28
CA LEU A 140 8.92 -17.96 -5.76
C LEU A 140 9.26 -18.42 -7.18
N LYS A 141 9.52 -17.48 -8.10
CA LYS A 141 9.92 -17.78 -9.48
C LYS A 141 11.20 -18.63 -9.53
N LEU A 142 12.18 -18.34 -8.67
CA LEU A 142 13.41 -19.14 -8.57
C LEU A 142 13.14 -20.57 -8.08
N LEU A 143 12.35 -20.76 -7.03
CA LEU A 143 12.00 -22.09 -6.52
C LEU A 143 11.30 -22.96 -7.58
N LEU A 144 10.37 -22.37 -8.34
CA LEU A 144 9.64 -23.05 -9.43
C LEU A 144 10.57 -23.37 -10.61
N SER A 145 11.36 -22.39 -11.07
CA SER A 145 12.28 -22.58 -12.21
C SER A 145 13.37 -23.63 -11.93
N ARG A 146 13.78 -23.78 -10.67
CA ARG A 146 14.71 -24.83 -10.22
C ARG A 146 14.03 -26.17 -9.92
N LYS A 147 12.70 -26.26 -10.04
CA LYS A 147 11.88 -27.44 -9.72
C LYS A 147 12.07 -27.92 -8.27
N TRP A 148 12.35 -27.01 -7.35
CA TRP A 148 12.41 -27.33 -5.91
C TRP A 148 11.03 -27.40 -5.28
N ILE A 149 10.07 -26.71 -5.89
CA ILE A 149 8.65 -26.87 -5.61
C ILE A 149 7.90 -27.11 -6.92
N SER A 150 6.78 -27.83 -6.84
CA SER A 150 5.83 -28.04 -7.93
C SER A 150 4.46 -27.52 -7.53
N ILE A 151 3.62 -27.23 -8.53
CA ILE A 151 2.22 -26.88 -8.31
C ILE A 151 1.46 -28.18 -8.03
N LYS A 152 0.73 -28.21 -6.91
CA LYS A 152 0.01 -29.41 -6.44
C LYS A 152 -1.31 -29.66 -7.18
N ASN A 153 -2.01 -28.60 -7.57
CA ASN A 153 -3.36 -28.62 -8.17
C ASN A 153 -3.53 -27.42 -9.13
N ASP A 154 -4.70 -27.24 -9.76
CA ASP A 154 -5.03 -26.02 -10.54
C ASP A 154 -5.10 -24.71 -9.72
N LYS A 155 -4.76 -24.78 -8.42
CA LYS A 155 -4.68 -23.63 -7.51
C LYS A 155 -3.20 -23.29 -7.28
N PRO A 156 -2.88 -22.05 -6.88
CA PRO A 156 -1.53 -21.66 -6.48
C PRO A 156 -1.19 -22.28 -5.12
N GLU A 157 -1.16 -23.61 -5.03
CA GLU A 157 -0.69 -24.39 -3.89
C GLU A 157 0.54 -25.17 -4.35
N TYR A 158 1.57 -25.19 -3.52
CA TYR A 158 2.84 -25.77 -3.87
C TYR A 158 3.17 -26.96 -2.98
N GLU A 159 3.85 -27.94 -3.56
CA GLU A 159 4.46 -29.05 -2.84
C GLU A 159 5.96 -29.05 -3.05
N LEU A 160 6.69 -29.62 -2.09
CA LEU A 160 8.14 -29.72 -2.15
C LEU A 160 8.52 -30.96 -2.93
N THR A 161 9.50 -30.85 -3.82
CA THR A 161 10.07 -31.99 -4.53
C THR A 161 11.19 -32.61 -3.68
N ASP A 162 11.55 -33.87 -3.94
CA ASP A 162 12.64 -34.55 -3.22
C ASP A 162 13.96 -33.76 -3.30
N SER A 163 14.27 -33.21 -4.49
CA SER A 163 15.46 -32.39 -4.68
C SER A 163 15.35 -31.05 -3.94
N GLY A 164 14.17 -30.43 -3.94
CA GLY A 164 13.90 -29.22 -3.18
C GLY A 164 14.06 -29.42 -1.68
N GLU A 165 13.59 -30.56 -1.14
CA GLU A 165 13.74 -30.91 0.27
C GLU A 165 15.19 -31.02 0.68
N ILE A 166 15.99 -31.78 -0.09
CA ILE A 166 17.42 -31.95 0.16
C ILE A 166 18.14 -30.60 0.15
N ILE A 167 17.92 -29.79 -0.90
CA ILE A 167 18.66 -28.54 -1.07
C ILE A 167 18.21 -27.47 -0.07
N LEU A 168 16.90 -27.28 0.15
CA LEU A 168 16.43 -26.30 1.13
C LEU A 168 16.87 -26.66 2.55
N THR A 169 16.90 -27.95 2.89
CA THR A 169 17.46 -28.40 4.18
C THR A 169 18.95 -28.05 4.29
N ARG A 170 19.75 -28.26 3.24
CA ARG A 170 21.17 -27.85 3.19
C ARG A 170 21.35 -26.35 3.29
N LEU A 171 20.43 -25.58 2.71
CA LEU A 171 20.36 -24.11 2.83
C LEU A 171 19.82 -23.66 4.20
N GLY A 172 19.66 -24.55 5.19
CA GLY A 172 19.28 -24.20 6.55
C GLY A 172 17.80 -23.87 6.74
N VAL A 173 16.93 -24.26 5.79
CA VAL A 173 15.48 -24.17 5.94
C VAL A 173 14.99 -25.34 6.78
N ASN A 174 14.28 -25.06 7.86
CA ASN A 174 13.58 -26.09 8.62
C ASN A 174 12.32 -26.50 7.87
N ILE A 175 12.33 -27.67 7.21
CA ILE A 175 11.20 -28.09 6.36
C ILE A 175 9.97 -28.41 7.21
N PRO A 176 8.85 -27.68 7.05
CA PRO A 176 7.66 -27.95 7.82
C PRO A 176 6.99 -29.25 7.34
N VAL A 177 6.30 -29.96 8.24
CA VAL A 177 5.62 -31.21 7.90
C VAL A 177 4.53 -30.93 6.86
N GLN A 178 4.62 -31.59 5.70
CA GLN A 178 3.73 -31.37 4.55
C GLN A 178 2.27 -31.82 4.81
N LYS A 179 2.05 -32.69 5.82
CA LYS A 179 0.74 -33.23 6.19
C LYS A 179 0.49 -33.15 7.70
N LYS A 180 -0.22 -32.10 8.14
CA LYS A 180 -1.05 -32.14 9.36
C LYS A 180 -2.10 -31.03 9.32
N HIS A 181 -3.26 -31.28 9.92
CA HIS A 181 -4.32 -30.28 10.13
C HIS A 181 -3.73 -29.01 10.75
N GLY A 182 -3.86 -27.87 10.06
CA GLY A 182 -3.29 -26.60 10.50
C GLY A 182 -2.93 -25.67 9.34
N ARG A 183 -1.89 -24.85 9.56
CA ARG A 183 -1.38 -23.84 8.61
C ARG A 183 -1.01 -24.45 7.25
N ILE A 184 -1.45 -23.82 6.17
CA ILE A 184 -1.15 -24.23 4.79
C ILE A 184 0.38 -24.34 4.59
N PHE A 185 0.84 -25.46 4.04
CA PHE A 185 2.26 -25.75 3.83
C PHE A 185 2.93 -24.70 2.93
N ALA A 186 2.45 -24.54 1.69
CA ALA A 186 2.95 -23.56 0.74
C ALA A 186 1.84 -23.16 -0.25
N TYR A 187 1.66 -21.86 -0.49
CA TYR A 187 0.69 -21.34 -1.45
C TYR A 187 1.16 -20.00 -2.04
N GLY A 188 0.60 -19.61 -3.18
CA GLY A 188 0.83 -18.33 -3.82
C GLY A 188 -0.06 -17.27 -3.18
N CYS A 189 0.54 -16.33 -2.47
CA CYS A 189 -0.13 -15.16 -1.92
C CYS A 189 0.00 -14.01 -2.92
N MET A 190 -1.13 -13.38 -3.28
CA MET A 190 -1.15 -12.30 -4.28
C MET A 190 -0.47 -11.05 -3.71
N ASP A 191 0.59 -10.60 -4.39
CA ASP A 191 1.35 -9.42 -4.00
C ASP A 191 0.60 -8.13 -4.36
N LEU A 192 0.47 -7.22 -3.40
CA LEU A 192 -0.25 -5.95 -3.61
C LEU A 192 0.48 -4.98 -4.57
N THR A 193 1.83 -4.97 -4.57
CA THR A 193 2.62 -4.04 -5.40
C THR A 193 2.91 -4.63 -6.77
N GLU A 194 3.26 -5.92 -6.83
CA GLU A 194 3.67 -6.58 -8.06
C GLU A 194 2.50 -7.17 -8.86
N LYS A 195 1.33 -7.37 -8.24
CA LYS A 195 0.17 -8.09 -8.83
C LYS A 195 0.51 -9.51 -9.31
N GLU A 196 1.45 -10.14 -8.61
CA GLU A 196 2.02 -11.46 -8.90
C GLU A 196 2.04 -12.30 -7.62
N TYR A 197 2.17 -13.63 -7.73
CA TYR A 197 2.24 -14.48 -6.54
C TYR A 197 3.64 -14.45 -5.90
N HIS A 198 3.67 -14.39 -4.57
CA HIS A 198 4.84 -14.70 -3.74
C HIS A 198 4.57 -15.93 -2.86
N LEU A 199 5.63 -16.55 -2.33
CA LEU A 199 5.49 -17.76 -1.53
C LEU A 199 4.95 -17.43 -0.12
N GLY A 200 3.72 -17.86 0.16
CA GLY A 200 3.11 -17.89 1.48
C GLY A 200 3.09 -19.29 2.09
N GLY A 201 2.59 -19.39 3.32
CA GLY A 201 2.46 -20.65 4.06
C GLY A 201 3.60 -20.90 5.05
N ALA A 202 3.66 -22.11 5.59
CA ALA A 202 4.70 -22.53 6.53
C ALA A 202 6.09 -22.48 5.86
N LEU A 203 6.21 -23.00 4.62
CA LEU A 203 7.48 -23.02 3.89
C LEU A 203 8.02 -21.61 3.63
N GLY A 204 7.15 -20.67 3.22
CA GLY A 204 7.55 -19.27 3.00
C GLY A 204 8.09 -18.59 4.27
N SER A 205 7.54 -18.92 5.44
CA SER A 205 8.04 -18.45 6.73
C SER A 205 9.41 -19.04 7.07
N GLU A 206 9.60 -20.35 6.90
CA GLU A 206 10.87 -21.01 7.21
C GLU A 206 12.00 -20.58 6.28
N ILE A 207 11.72 -20.35 5.00
CA ILE A 207 12.69 -19.76 4.06
C ILE A 207 13.07 -18.35 4.49
N MET A 208 12.09 -17.52 4.87
CA MET A 208 12.38 -16.17 5.36
C MET A 208 13.28 -16.20 6.61
N LYS A 209 13.03 -17.12 7.55
CA LYS A 209 13.89 -17.31 8.73
C LYS A 209 15.32 -17.72 8.35
N ALA A 210 15.48 -18.65 7.41
CA ALA A 210 16.80 -19.07 6.93
C ALA A 210 17.59 -17.90 6.32
N LEU A 211 16.93 -17.07 5.51
CA LEU A 211 17.53 -15.87 4.91
C LEU A 211 17.95 -14.83 5.97
N ILE A 212 17.15 -14.64 7.02
CA ILE A 212 17.51 -13.77 8.16
C ILE A 212 18.74 -14.33 8.87
N ASN A 213 18.74 -15.62 9.21
CA ASN A 213 19.82 -16.27 9.96
C ASN A 213 21.16 -16.23 9.22
N GLN A 214 21.14 -16.22 7.88
CA GLN A 214 22.34 -16.15 7.04
C GLN A 214 22.71 -14.73 6.59
N ASN A 215 22.05 -13.71 7.14
CA ASN A 215 22.26 -12.29 6.81
C ASN A 215 22.09 -11.99 5.31
N TYR A 216 21.17 -12.67 4.63
CA TYR A 216 20.75 -12.32 3.28
C TYR A 216 19.73 -11.18 3.29
N ILE A 217 18.91 -11.15 4.34
CA ILE A 217 17.91 -10.10 4.54
C ILE A 217 17.96 -9.59 5.98
N LYS A 218 17.55 -8.33 6.15
CA LYS A 218 17.39 -7.70 7.46
C LYS A 218 15.97 -7.17 7.62
N ILE A 219 15.41 -7.32 8.81
CA ILE A 219 14.11 -6.78 9.17
C ILE A 219 14.27 -5.75 10.28
N TYR A 220 13.37 -4.76 10.29
CA TYR A 220 13.35 -3.72 11.31
C TYR A 220 12.12 -3.87 12.21
N ARG A 221 12.28 -3.50 13.49
CA ARG A 221 11.15 -3.44 14.43
C ARG A 221 10.16 -2.38 13.94
N ASN A 222 8.87 -2.66 14.10
CA ASN A 222 7.76 -1.77 13.74
C ASN A 222 7.66 -1.36 12.26
N THR A 223 8.44 -1.96 11.35
CA THR A 223 8.26 -1.79 9.90
C THR A 223 7.95 -3.13 9.24
N ARG A 224 7.31 -3.09 8.07
CA ARG A 224 7.13 -4.27 7.22
C ARG A 224 8.21 -4.40 6.15
N VAL A 225 9.14 -3.46 6.06
CA VAL A 225 10.20 -3.47 5.05
C VAL A 225 11.21 -4.57 5.34
N ILE A 226 11.71 -5.18 4.28
CA ILE A 226 12.83 -6.13 4.31
C ILE A 226 13.96 -5.53 3.48
N ASP A 227 15.12 -5.36 4.10
CA ASP A 227 16.32 -5.00 3.36
C ASP A 227 16.99 -6.25 2.80
N ILE A 228 17.31 -6.19 1.51
CA ILE A 228 18.08 -7.22 0.81
C ILE A 228 19.56 -6.87 0.96
N ILE A 229 20.25 -7.59 1.85
CA ILE A 229 21.66 -7.37 2.17
C ILE A 229 22.57 -8.03 1.13
N LYS A 230 22.17 -9.19 0.63
CA LYS A 230 22.89 -9.96 -0.41
C LYS A 230 21.91 -10.34 -1.52
N PRO A 231 22.36 -10.45 -2.79
CA PRO A 231 21.51 -10.91 -3.89
C PRO A 231 20.92 -12.29 -3.57
N LEU A 232 19.59 -12.44 -3.67
CA LEU A 232 18.93 -13.70 -3.33
C LEU A 232 19.38 -14.83 -4.25
N GLU A 233 19.68 -14.53 -5.52
CA GLU A 233 20.23 -15.47 -6.50
C GLU A 233 21.48 -16.19 -5.98
N SER A 234 22.32 -15.47 -5.22
CA SER A 234 23.53 -16.05 -4.65
C SER A 234 23.21 -17.07 -3.55
N TRP A 235 22.09 -16.95 -2.85
CA TRP A 235 21.61 -17.95 -1.89
C TRP A 235 21.31 -19.29 -2.57
N PHE A 236 20.80 -19.24 -3.81
CA PHE A 236 20.53 -20.41 -4.65
C PHE A 236 21.77 -20.97 -5.39
N GLY A 237 22.90 -20.28 -5.28
CA GLY A 237 24.17 -20.61 -5.95
C GLY A 237 25.26 -21.11 -5.02
N VAL A 238 25.02 -21.15 -3.71
CA VAL A 238 25.91 -21.83 -2.75
C VAL A 238 25.65 -23.33 -2.82
N ILE A 239 26.33 -23.98 -3.77
CA ILE A 239 26.52 -25.44 -3.73
C ILE A 239 27.99 -25.63 -3.34
N PRO A 240 28.30 -26.10 -2.12
CA PRO A 240 29.64 -26.60 -1.81
C PRO A 240 30.02 -27.76 -2.74
#